data_AF-A0A3N6NWX0-F1
#
_entry.id   AF-A0A3N6NWX0-F1
#
_cell.length_a   1.000
_cell.length_b   1.000
_cell.length_c   1.000
_cell.angle_alpha   90.00
_cell.angle_beta   90.00
_cell.angle_gamma   90.00
#
_symmetry.space_group_name_H-M   'P 1'
#
loop_
_entity.id
_entity.type
_entity.pdbx_description
1 polymer ?
#
loop_
_entity_poly.entity_id
_entity_poly.type
_entity_poly.pdbx_seq_one_letter_code
_entity_poly.pdbx_strand_id
1 'polypeptide(L)'
;MEEELEKFLASPEKVTATFDSTVELLSLIVSNSHEQINQEKLTLDQPLNELEERRKQTEEQLLELEKDKRDIEKTIFFYRDKIKEKLLDDLIGYTQEIKETWQQDSRKLIDIKPLSNIKDILLSVLSEKSKTKIRNHIKEACTPYIESKLKQWETRIPILIEEDIHEMQKKLDNQLSDFQLKVDKIKRLFTFGRAEEAFTPEEKKVQKIIQAILGGLTLDPSQVTGALMGKGDWLSFLGRRLQEIVLVILVINVFAINNPVAMLFIALSAEGFFIKLQRDALEREILKKLGEKIPESMREVVFEKRNEFYQAIEEEFEVLASKLTNNLQEQIDGINEQQEQIIKLKQEGTNSINIEKSRLDLVGEELIKLFNEVSVVTYGKHFTPE
;
A
#
# COMPACT_ATOMS: atom_id res chain seq x y z
N MET A 1 -5.29 -23.73 -19.46
CA MET A 1 -5.17 -22.69 -18.42
C MET A 1 -4.12 -21.65 -18.83
N GLU A 2 -2.86 -22.02 -19.08
CA GLU A 2 -1.85 -21.07 -19.64
C GLU A 2 -2.27 -20.51 -21.02
N GLU A 3 -2.79 -21.35 -21.92
CA GLU A 3 -3.27 -20.94 -23.25
C GLU A 3 -4.48 -19.97 -23.22
N GLU A 4 -5.32 -20.08 -22.19
CA GLU A 4 -6.46 -19.17 -21.98
C GLU A 4 -6.00 -17.85 -21.34
N LEU A 5 -5.00 -17.90 -20.47
CA LEU A 5 -4.36 -16.72 -19.89
C LEU A 5 -3.58 -15.95 -20.96
N GLU A 6 -2.89 -16.64 -21.86
CA GLU A 6 -2.18 -16.08 -23.00
C GLU A 6 -3.16 -15.46 -24.01
N LYS A 7 -4.28 -16.14 -24.32
CA LYS A 7 -5.37 -15.57 -25.14
C LYS A 7 -6.02 -14.34 -24.51
N PHE A 8 -6.18 -14.31 -23.18
CA PHE A 8 -6.76 -13.18 -22.49
C PHE A 8 -5.79 -12.00 -22.40
N LEU A 9 -4.50 -12.26 -22.12
CA LEU A 9 -3.44 -11.24 -22.07
C LEU A 9 -3.10 -10.67 -23.44
N ALA A 10 -3.13 -11.49 -24.49
CA ALA A 10 -2.95 -11.08 -25.88
C ALA A 10 -4.28 -10.74 -26.58
N SER A 11 -5.39 -10.67 -25.84
CA SER A 11 -6.67 -10.29 -26.45
C SER A 11 -6.56 -8.87 -26.99
N PRO A 12 -7.04 -8.62 -28.22
CA PRO A 12 -7.06 -7.28 -28.79
C PRO A 12 -7.71 -6.27 -27.85
N GLU A 13 -8.76 -6.66 -27.15
CA GLU A 13 -9.49 -5.81 -26.20
C GLU A 13 -8.63 -5.37 -25.00
N LYS A 14 -7.87 -6.27 -24.37
CA LYS A 14 -7.03 -5.93 -23.21
C LYS A 14 -5.79 -5.15 -23.61
N VAL A 15 -5.19 -5.50 -24.75
CA VAL A 15 -4.05 -4.78 -25.33
C VAL A 15 -4.48 -3.37 -25.71
N THR A 16 -5.59 -3.21 -26.43
CA THR A 16 -6.15 -1.90 -26.80
C THR A 16 -6.52 -1.08 -25.57
N ALA A 17 -7.21 -1.64 -24.56
CA ALA A 17 -7.55 -0.89 -23.34
C ALA A 17 -6.32 -0.38 -22.57
N THR A 18 -5.23 -1.16 -22.55
CA THR A 18 -3.97 -0.76 -21.90
C THR A 18 -3.30 0.40 -22.67
N PHE A 19 -3.30 0.31 -24.00
CA PHE A 19 -2.78 1.36 -24.85
C PHE A 19 -3.64 2.63 -24.82
N ASP A 20 -4.97 2.50 -24.84
CA ASP A 20 -5.94 3.59 -24.70
C ASP A 20 -5.69 4.39 -23.43
N SER A 21 -5.58 3.72 -22.29
CA SER A 21 -5.31 4.38 -21.02
C SER A 21 -3.95 5.06 -20.98
N THR A 22 -2.92 4.45 -21.60
CA THR A 22 -1.59 5.05 -21.70
C THR A 22 -1.60 6.30 -22.59
N VAL A 23 -2.30 6.26 -23.72
CA VAL A 23 -2.40 7.38 -24.65
C VAL A 23 -3.23 8.51 -24.06
N GLU A 24 -4.32 8.22 -23.35
CA GLU A 24 -5.09 9.24 -22.60
C GLU A 24 -4.23 9.94 -21.56
N LEU A 25 -3.40 9.18 -20.81
CA LEU A 25 -2.46 9.74 -19.86
C LEU A 25 -1.44 10.65 -20.55
N LEU A 26 -0.84 10.19 -21.65
CA LEU A 26 0.12 10.98 -22.42
C LEU A 26 -0.49 12.24 -23.02
N SER A 27 -1.71 12.15 -23.57
CA SER A 27 -2.44 13.29 -24.13
C SER A 27 -2.65 14.39 -23.08
N LEU A 28 -3.05 13.98 -21.87
CA LEU A 28 -3.19 14.91 -20.75
C LEU A 28 -1.84 15.51 -20.31
N ILE A 29 -0.78 14.69 -20.21
CA ILE A 29 0.56 15.19 -19.85
C ILE A 29 0.98 16.27 -20.84
N VAL A 30 0.83 16.01 -22.15
CA VAL A 30 1.16 16.98 -23.19
C VAL A 30 0.31 18.24 -23.09
N SER A 31 -1.01 18.12 -22.91
CA SER A 31 -1.90 19.29 -22.76
C SER A 31 -1.53 20.14 -21.53
N ASN A 32 -1.31 19.50 -20.37
CA ASN A 32 -0.86 20.19 -19.15
C ASN A 32 0.52 20.85 -19.33
N SER A 33 1.48 20.17 -19.96
CA SER A 33 2.80 20.73 -20.23
C SER A 33 2.71 21.93 -21.18
N HIS A 34 1.82 21.87 -22.17
CA HIS A 34 1.60 22.99 -23.09
C HIS A 34 0.95 24.18 -22.38
N GLU A 35 -0.01 23.95 -21.49
CA GLU A 35 -0.58 25.01 -20.65
C GLU A 35 0.50 25.65 -19.78
N GLN A 36 1.34 24.85 -19.14
CA GLN A 36 2.43 25.31 -18.29
C GLN A 36 3.46 26.14 -19.09
N ILE A 37 3.89 25.67 -20.27
CA ILE A 37 4.77 26.41 -21.18
C ILE A 37 4.17 27.78 -21.53
N ASN A 38 2.89 27.82 -21.87
CA ASN A 38 2.21 29.07 -22.21
C ASN A 38 2.15 30.02 -21.00
N GLN A 39 1.82 29.52 -19.81
CA GLN A 39 1.80 30.31 -18.58
C GLN A 39 3.19 30.88 -18.25
N GLU A 40 4.24 30.08 -18.42
CA GLU A 40 5.62 30.50 -18.18
C GLU A 40 6.05 31.59 -19.18
N LYS A 41 5.74 31.43 -20.47
CA LYS A 41 6.00 32.46 -21.49
C LYS A 41 5.29 33.78 -21.18
N LEU A 42 4.03 33.73 -20.72
CA LEU A 42 3.26 34.90 -20.29
C LEU A 42 3.86 35.56 -19.05
N THR A 43 4.33 34.76 -18.10
CA THR A 43 5.00 35.25 -16.89
C THR A 43 6.32 35.94 -17.25
N LEU A 44 7.07 35.37 -18.20
CA LEU A 44 8.28 35.95 -18.77
C LEU A 44 8.03 37.26 -19.55
N ASP A 45 6.79 37.69 -19.78
CA ASP A 45 6.46 39.02 -20.32
C ASP A 45 6.12 40.04 -19.23
N GLN A 46 5.88 39.62 -17.99
CA GLN A 46 5.52 40.53 -16.89
C GLN A 46 6.73 41.37 -16.42
N PRO A 47 6.52 42.56 -15.85
CA PRO A 47 7.58 43.38 -15.26
C PRO A 47 8.25 42.71 -14.05
N LEU A 48 9.58 42.85 -13.91
CA LEU A 48 10.35 42.22 -12.82
C LEU A 48 9.87 42.67 -11.42
N ASN A 49 9.62 43.97 -11.24
CA ASN A 49 9.15 44.54 -9.97
C ASN A 49 7.77 43.98 -9.56
N GLU A 50 6.90 43.68 -10.53
CA GLU A 50 5.62 43.05 -10.24
C GLU A 50 5.78 41.57 -9.87
N LEU A 51 6.70 40.85 -10.53
CA LEU A 51 7.00 39.44 -10.22
C LEU A 51 7.62 39.28 -8.82
N GLU A 52 8.51 40.18 -8.42
CA GLU A 52 9.13 40.17 -7.08
C GLU A 52 8.08 40.43 -5.97
N GLU A 53 7.16 41.37 -6.19
CA GLU A 53 6.05 41.62 -5.24
C GLU A 53 5.08 40.43 -5.17
N ARG A 54 4.72 39.86 -6.33
CA ARG A 54 3.86 38.66 -6.37
C ARG A 54 4.52 37.45 -5.72
N ARG A 55 5.84 37.27 -5.88
CA ARG A 55 6.61 36.21 -5.21
C ARG A 55 6.48 36.31 -3.69
N LYS A 56 6.63 37.51 -3.15
CA LYS A 56 6.47 37.77 -1.72
C LYS A 56 5.05 37.42 -1.23
N GLN A 57 4.03 37.74 -2.03
CA GLN A 57 2.65 37.38 -1.72
C GLN A 57 2.39 35.86 -1.80
N THR A 58 3.05 35.15 -2.72
CA THR A 58 2.92 33.70 -2.83
C THR A 58 3.67 32.94 -1.75
N GLU A 59 4.72 33.53 -1.15
CA GLU A 59 5.50 32.90 -0.07
C GLU A 59 4.61 32.56 1.15
N GLU A 60 3.69 33.45 1.52
CA GLU A 60 2.72 33.18 2.59
C GLU A 60 1.81 31.99 2.25
N GLN A 61 1.37 31.86 1.00
CA GLN A 61 0.53 30.75 0.55
C GLN A 61 1.29 29.42 0.45
N LEU A 62 2.58 29.46 0.11
CA LEU A 62 3.44 28.28 0.13
C LEU A 62 3.62 27.73 1.55
N LEU A 63 3.73 28.61 2.56
CA LEU A 63 3.73 28.20 3.97
C LEU A 63 2.40 27.57 4.40
N GLU A 64 1.28 27.98 3.81
CA GLU A 64 0.00 27.31 4.03
C GLU A 64 -0.03 25.91 3.39
N LEU A 65 0.51 25.73 2.18
CA LEU A 65 0.64 24.41 1.55
C LEU A 65 1.50 23.45 2.40
N GLU A 66 2.58 23.94 3.01
CA GLU A 66 3.40 23.17 3.95
C GLU A 66 2.59 22.71 5.18
N LYS A 67 1.66 23.55 5.65
CA LYS A 67 0.74 23.17 6.72
C LYS A 67 -0.25 22.10 6.24
N ASP A 68 -0.86 22.28 5.08
CA ASP A 68 -1.81 21.33 4.51
C ASP A 68 -1.15 19.96 4.29
N LYS A 69 0.09 19.92 3.79
CA LYS A 69 0.90 18.69 3.67
C LYS A 69 1.03 17.94 5.00
N ARG A 70 1.35 18.66 6.09
CA ARG A 70 1.43 18.07 7.44
C ARG A 70 0.06 17.59 7.95
N ASP A 71 -1.01 18.29 7.59
CA ASP A 71 -2.36 17.88 8.00
C ASP A 71 -2.86 16.66 7.21
N ILE A 72 -2.41 16.47 5.96
CA ILE A 72 -2.59 15.24 5.18
C ILE A 72 -1.87 14.06 5.83
N GLU A 73 -0.60 14.24 6.22
CA GLU A 73 0.20 13.22 6.92
C GLU A 73 -0.47 12.77 8.23
N LYS A 74 -0.92 13.74 9.05
CA LYS A 74 -1.65 13.45 10.30
C LYS A 74 -2.92 12.65 10.06
N THR A 75 -3.65 12.91 8.97
CA THR A 75 -4.83 12.11 8.59
C THR A 75 -4.44 10.65 8.40
N ILE A 76 -3.37 10.38 7.64
CA ILE A 76 -2.87 9.01 7.41
C ILE A 76 -2.53 8.33 8.74
N PHE A 77 -1.77 9.00 9.60
CA PHE A 77 -1.37 8.44 10.89
C PHE A 77 -2.52 8.24 11.88
N PHE A 78 -3.54 9.10 11.83
CA PHE A 78 -4.75 8.90 12.63
C PHE A 78 -5.46 7.59 12.26
N TYR A 79 -5.62 7.30 10.96
CA TYR A 79 -6.26 6.07 10.51
C TYR A 79 -5.37 4.84 10.68
N ARG A 80 -4.06 4.96 10.50
CA ARG A 80 -3.07 3.94 10.88
C ARG A 80 -3.28 3.47 12.31
N ASP A 81 -3.36 4.42 13.24
CA ASP A 81 -3.49 4.11 14.67
C ASP A 81 -4.85 3.45 14.99
N LYS A 82 -5.93 3.86 14.32
CA LYS A 82 -7.24 3.22 14.44
C LYS A 82 -7.23 1.79 13.91
N ILE A 83 -6.63 1.60 12.72
CA ILE A 83 -6.60 0.31 12.02
C ILE A 83 -5.73 -0.71 12.79
N LYS A 84 -4.54 -0.33 13.24
CA LYS A 84 -3.64 -1.26 13.93
C LYS A 84 -4.24 -1.80 15.24
N GLU A 85 -4.95 -0.94 16.00
CA GLU A 85 -5.65 -1.34 17.22
C GLU A 85 -6.81 -2.29 16.89
N LYS A 86 -7.65 -1.92 15.91
CA LYS A 86 -8.80 -2.75 15.48
C LYS A 86 -8.38 -4.14 15.02
N LEU A 87 -7.29 -4.23 14.25
CA LEU A 87 -6.77 -5.51 13.77
C LEU A 87 -6.21 -6.37 14.90
N LEU A 88 -5.49 -5.78 15.86
CA LEU A 88 -4.98 -6.53 17.00
C LEU A 88 -6.13 -7.05 17.87
N ASP A 89 -7.12 -6.22 18.16
CA ASP A 89 -8.28 -6.59 18.96
C ASP A 89 -9.08 -7.73 18.30
N ASP A 90 -9.33 -7.62 16.99
CA ASP A 90 -10.00 -8.69 16.24
C ASP A 90 -9.17 -9.97 16.20
N LEU A 91 -7.85 -9.88 16.02
CA LEU A 91 -6.95 -11.04 16.04
C LEU A 91 -6.96 -11.73 17.41
N ILE A 92 -6.93 -10.97 18.51
CA ILE A 92 -7.06 -11.50 19.87
C ILE A 92 -8.42 -12.18 20.03
N GLY A 93 -9.51 -11.56 19.58
CA GLY A 93 -10.85 -12.14 19.59
C GLY A 93 -10.93 -13.44 18.78
N TYR A 94 -10.29 -13.47 17.61
CA TYR A 94 -10.28 -14.63 16.74
C TYR A 94 -9.57 -15.84 17.36
N THR A 95 -8.55 -15.64 18.20
CA THR A 95 -7.94 -16.76 18.94
C THR A 95 -8.96 -17.51 19.82
N GLN A 96 -9.97 -16.82 20.34
CA GLN A 96 -11.05 -17.43 21.10
C GLN A 96 -12.01 -18.23 20.19
N GLU A 97 -12.30 -17.74 18.99
CA GLU A 97 -13.09 -18.49 18.00
C GLU A 97 -12.39 -19.79 17.57
N ILE A 98 -11.06 -19.78 17.40
CA ILE A 98 -10.27 -20.98 17.09
C ILE A 98 -10.48 -22.06 18.17
N LYS A 99 -10.59 -21.66 19.45
CA LYS A 99 -10.86 -22.57 20.56
C LYS A 99 -12.25 -23.20 20.46
N GLU A 100 -13.24 -22.42 20.06
CA GLU A 100 -14.64 -22.86 19.94
C GLU A 100 -14.84 -23.83 18.78
N THR A 101 -14.19 -23.59 17.63
CA THR A 101 -14.31 -24.46 16.46
C THR A 101 -13.32 -25.63 16.44
N TRP A 102 -12.39 -25.69 17.41
CA TRP A 102 -11.31 -26.68 17.47
C TRP A 102 -11.78 -28.12 17.25
N GLN A 103 -12.82 -28.56 17.98
CA GLN A 103 -13.29 -29.95 17.95
C GLN A 103 -13.74 -30.41 16.56
N GLN A 104 -14.27 -29.49 15.76
CA GLN A 104 -14.75 -29.77 14.41
C GLN A 104 -13.61 -29.71 13.39
N ASP A 105 -12.72 -28.73 13.53
CA ASP A 105 -11.70 -28.44 12.53
C ASP A 105 -10.46 -29.32 12.68
N SER A 106 -10.08 -29.64 13.92
CA SER A 106 -8.88 -30.44 14.20
C SER A 106 -8.98 -31.83 13.57
N ARG A 107 -10.17 -32.41 13.49
CA ARG A 107 -10.41 -33.73 12.87
C ARG A 107 -10.29 -33.72 11.35
N LYS A 108 -10.44 -32.55 10.72
CA LYS A 108 -10.39 -32.39 9.26
C LYS A 108 -9.02 -31.94 8.77
N LEU A 109 -8.38 -31.06 9.54
CA LEU A 109 -7.21 -30.30 9.09
C LEU A 109 -5.90 -30.76 9.75
N ILE A 110 -5.97 -31.56 10.82
CA ILE A 110 -4.78 -32.09 11.48
C ILE A 110 -4.75 -33.60 11.25
N ASP A 111 -3.80 -34.06 10.42
CA ASP A 111 -3.55 -35.48 10.26
C ASP A 111 -2.43 -35.96 11.19
N ILE A 112 -2.84 -36.57 12.29
CA ILE A 112 -1.95 -37.21 13.27
C ILE A 112 -1.65 -38.68 12.87
N LYS A 113 -2.20 -39.21 11.77
CA LYS A 113 -1.95 -40.60 11.35
C LYS A 113 -0.48 -40.97 11.11
N PRO A 114 0.42 -40.07 10.63
CA PRO A 114 1.86 -40.36 10.56
C PRO A 114 2.50 -40.65 11.93
N LEU A 115 1.81 -40.35 13.03
CA LEU A 115 2.23 -40.65 14.39
C LEU A 115 2.02 -42.12 14.79
N SER A 116 1.79 -43.04 13.84
CA SER A 116 1.75 -44.50 14.13
C SER A 116 3.05 -45.00 14.79
N ASN A 117 4.17 -44.32 14.55
CA ASN A 117 5.46 -44.61 15.17
C ASN A 117 5.69 -43.82 16.47
N ILE A 118 4.78 -42.93 16.89
CA ILE A 118 4.91 -42.20 18.16
C ILE A 118 4.94 -43.15 19.34
N LYS A 119 4.28 -44.31 19.28
CA LYS A 119 4.38 -45.30 20.35
C LYS A 119 5.81 -45.83 20.49
N ASP A 120 6.49 -46.11 19.38
CA ASP A 120 7.88 -46.57 19.37
C ASP A 120 8.87 -45.43 19.72
N ILE A 121 8.57 -44.20 19.31
CA ILE A 121 9.36 -43.00 19.65
C ILE A 121 9.14 -42.61 21.12
N LEU A 122 7.93 -42.78 21.66
CA LEU A 122 7.58 -42.57 23.07
C LEU A 122 8.14 -43.67 23.97
N LEU A 123 8.30 -44.90 23.49
CA LEU A 123 9.04 -45.93 24.22
C LEU A 123 10.54 -45.64 24.27
N SER A 124 11.06 -44.78 23.37
CA SER A 124 12.44 -44.26 23.38
C SER A 124 12.62 -42.90 24.06
N VAL A 125 11.61 -42.43 24.81
CA VAL A 125 11.43 -41.08 25.41
C VAL A 125 12.58 -40.53 26.27
N LEU A 126 13.55 -41.36 26.64
CA LEU A 126 14.69 -40.89 27.44
C LEU A 126 15.73 -40.10 26.63
N SER A 127 15.64 -40.03 25.29
CA SER A 127 16.61 -39.29 24.47
C SER A 127 16.08 -37.94 23.93
N GLU A 128 16.92 -36.90 23.98
CA GLU A 128 16.61 -35.57 23.43
C GLU A 128 16.28 -35.58 21.93
N LYS A 129 16.86 -36.55 21.18
CA LYS A 129 16.59 -36.73 19.74
C LYS A 129 15.15 -37.20 19.47
N SER A 130 14.58 -38.02 20.35
CA SER A 130 13.18 -38.49 20.20
C SER A 130 12.19 -37.37 20.52
N LYS A 131 12.48 -36.55 21.53
CA LYS A 131 11.64 -35.38 21.89
C LYS A 131 11.56 -34.34 20.77
N THR A 132 12.70 -34.03 20.14
CA THR A 132 12.74 -33.11 18.99
C THR A 132 12.00 -33.66 17.78
N LYS A 133 12.11 -34.97 17.49
CA LYS A 133 11.36 -35.60 16.39
C LYS A 133 9.85 -35.55 16.59
N ILE A 134 9.35 -35.82 17.80
CA ILE A 134 7.92 -35.72 18.12
C ILE A 134 7.44 -34.27 17.97
N ARG A 135 8.19 -33.31 18.51
CA ARG A 135 7.89 -31.87 18.38
C ARG A 135 7.76 -31.46 16.91
N ASN A 136 8.71 -31.87 16.07
CA ASN A 136 8.71 -31.50 14.66
C ASN A 136 7.51 -32.11 13.91
N HIS A 137 7.18 -33.38 14.16
CA HIS A 137 6.02 -33.99 13.49
C HIS A 137 4.70 -33.33 13.90
N ILE A 138 4.53 -32.98 15.18
CA ILE A 138 3.29 -32.32 15.61
C ILE A 138 3.26 -30.87 15.10
N LYS A 139 4.40 -30.18 15.08
CA LYS A 139 4.52 -28.87 14.42
C LYS A 139 4.10 -28.97 12.97
N GLU A 140 4.68 -29.88 12.20
CA GLU A 140 4.34 -30.12 10.78
C GLU A 140 2.86 -30.48 10.60
N ALA A 141 2.26 -31.25 11.50
CA ALA A 141 0.83 -31.59 11.44
C ALA A 141 -0.09 -30.42 11.81
N CYS A 142 0.34 -29.52 12.69
CA CYS A 142 -0.47 -28.39 13.17
C CYS A 142 -0.25 -27.10 12.36
N THR A 143 0.89 -26.94 11.67
CA THR A 143 1.20 -25.78 10.84
C THR A 143 0.13 -25.53 9.79
N PRO A 144 -0.31 -26.51 8.97
CA PRO A 144 -1.36 -26.31 7.98
C PRO A 144 -2.69 -25.86 8.60
N TYR A 145 -2.99 -26.32 9.81
CA TYR A 145 -4.18 -25.88 10.55
C TYR A 145 -4.08 -24.41 10.95
N ILE A 146 -2.98 -23.99 11.57
CA ILE A 146 -2.76 -22.61 11.98
C ILE A 146 -2.72 -21.68 10.76
N GLU A 147 -2.00 -22.06 9.70
CA GLU A 147 -1.98 -21.31 8.44
C GLU A 147 -3.37 -21.18 7.83
N SER A 148 -4.17 -22.26 7.82
CA SER A 148 -5.54 -22.22 7.34
C SER A 148 -6.41 -21.28 8.19
N LYS A 149 -6.25 -21.30 9.51
CA LYS A 149 -6.99 -20.41 10.42
C LYS A 149 -6.57 -18.95 10.29
N LEU A 150 -5.28 -18.67 10.14
CA LEU A 150 -4.80 -17.32 9.91
C LEU A 150 -5.24 -16.81 8.53
N LYS A 151 -5.22 -17.63 7.48
CA LYS A 151 -5.79 -17.28 6.17
C LYS A 151 -7.30 -17.01 6.22
N GLN A 152 -8.05 -17.76 7.05
CA GLN A 152 -9.47 -17.46 7.25
C GLN A 152 -9.65 -16.10 7.94
N TRP A 153 -8.83 -15.79 8.94
CA TRP A 153 -8.86 -14.48 9.59
C TRP A 153 -8.42 -13.35 8.67
N GLU A 154 -7.41 -13.60 7.85
CA GLU A 154 -6.87 -12.70 6.84
C GLU A 154 -7.95 -12.18 5.88
N THR A 155 -8.95 -13.03 5.55
CA THR A 155 -10.10 -12.61 4.73
C THR A 155 -11.04 -11.62 5.42
N ARG A 156 -10.96 -11.48 6.75
CA ARG A 156 -11.71 -10.49 7.52
C ARG A 156 -11.07 -9.11 7.49
N ILE A 157 -9.76 -9.03 7.25
CA ILE A 157 -9.02 -7.75 7.28
C ILE A 157 -9.69 -6.69 6.42
N PRO A 158 -10.00 -6.92 5.12
CA PRO A 158 -10.65 -5.90 4.30
C PRO A 158 -11.97 -5.43 4.90
N ILE A 159 -12.80 -6.36 5.37
CA ILE A 159 -14.11 -6.05 5.98
C ILE A 159 -13.94 -5.21 7.25
N LEU A 160 -12.94 -5.54 8.08
CA LEU A 160 -12.68 -4.83 9.34
C LEU A 160 -12.24 -3.40 9.10
N ILE A 161 -11.43 -3.14 8.09
CA ILE A 161 -10.81 -1.82 7.86
C ILE A 161 -11.51 -1.01 6.78
N GLU A 162 -12.51 -1.58 6.07
CA GLU A 162 -13.18 -0.96 4.92
C GLU A 162 -13.70 0.44 5.23
N GLU A 163 -14.46 0.58 6.32
CA GLU A 163 -15.02 1.87 6.74
C GLU A 163 -13.90 2.88 7.04
N ASP A 164 -12.87 2.45 7.76
CA ASP A 164 -11.76 3.30 8.17
C ASP A 164 -10.94 3.78 6.96
N ILE A 165 -10.67 2.89 6.01
CA ILE A 165 -10.01 3.23 4.75
C ILE A 165 -10.88 4.13 3.90
N HIS A 166 -12.19 3.88 3.80
CA HIS A 166 -13.09 4.70 3.01
C HIS A 166 -13.18 6.13 3.54
N GLU A 167 -13.28 6.28 4.87
CA GLU A 167 -13.26 7.60 5.50
C GLU A 167 -11.90 8.30 5.32
N MET A 168 -10.80 7.57 5.47
CA MET A 168 -9.45 8.09 5.21
C MET A 168 -9.34 8.61 3.78
N GLN A 169 -9.72 7.79 2.80
CA GLN A 169 -9.70 8.15 1.39
C GLN A 169 -10.52 9.40 1.13
N LYS A 170 -11.76 9.46 1.64
CA LYS A 170 -12.62 10.63 1.46
C LYS A 170 -12.00 11.91 2.05
N LYS A 171 -11.37 11.82 3.22
CA LYS A 171 -10.69 12.97 3.83
C LYS A 171 -9.46 13.38 3.03
N LEU A 172 -8.65 12.42 2.58
CA LEU A 172 -7.49 12.67 1.73
C LEU A 172 -7.90 13.29 0.40
N ASP A 173 -8.95 12.79 -0.25
CA ASP A 173 -9.48 13.34 -1.50
C ASP A 173 -9.83 14.83 -1.34
N ASN A 174 -10.50 15.19 -0.24
CA ASN A 174 -10.84 16.58 0.05
C ASN A 174 -9.58 17.43 0.33
N GLN A 175 -8.68 16.96 1.21
CA GLN A 175 -7.46 17.69 1.55
C GLN A 175 -6.54 17.89 0.34
N LEU A 176 -6.43 16.87 -0.52
CA LEU A 176 -5.65 16.95 -1.76
C LEU A 176 -6.32 17.85 -2.79
N SER A 177 -7.65 17.85 -2.87
CA SER A 177 -8.39 18.80 -3.72
C SER A 177 -8.10 20.24 -3.30
N ASP A 178 -8.19 20.53 -2.00
CA ASP A 178 -7.91 21.86 -1.44
C ASP A 178 -6.44 22.26 -1.65
N PHE A 179 -5.51 21.32 -1.48
CA PHE A 179 -4.09 21.53 -1.77
C PHE A 179 -3.89 21.90 -3.25
N GLN A 180 -4.49 21.15 -4.19
CA GLN A 180 -4.37 21.42 -5.62
C GLN A 180 -5.00 22.77 -6.02
N LEU A 181 -6.14 23.14 -5.42
CA LEU A 181 -6.73 24.47 -5.61
C LEU A 181 -5.75 25.58 -5.22
N LYS A 182 -5.07 25.43 -4.07
CA LYS A 182 -4.09 26.40 -3.60
C LYS A 182 -2.85 26.44 -4.49
N VAL A 183 -2.34 25.29 -4.95
CA VAL A 183 -1.26 25.23 -5.95
C VAL A 183 -1.62 26.02 -7.20
N ASP A 184 -2.80 25.76 -7.78
CA ASP A 184 -3.25 26.44 -9.00
C ASP A 184 -3.47 27.95 -8.76
N LYS A 185 -3.98 28.33 -7.59
CA LYS A 185 -4.13 29.73 -7.17
C LYS A 185 -2.78 30.44 -7.05
N ILE A 186 -1.77 29.79 -6.48
CA ILE A 186 -0.41 30.35 -6.34
C ILE A 186 0.21 30.58 -7.73
N LYS A 187 0.13 29.58 -8.61
CA LYS A 187 0.62 29.71 -9.99
C LYS A 187 -0.04 30.87 -10.73
N ARG A 188 -1.37 30.97 -10.66
CA ARG A 188 -2.13 32.07 -11.29
C ARG A 188 -1.82 33.44 -10.69
N LEU A 189 -1.69 33.53 -9.36
CA LEU A 189 -1.32 34.77 -8.68
C LEU A 189 0.04 35.26 -9.17
N PHE A 190 1.01 34.36 -9.32
CA PHE A 190 2.33 34.69 -9.84
C PHE A 190 2.26 35.15 -11.31
N THR A 191 1.63 34.36 -12.19
CA THR A 191 1.55 34.64 -13.64
C THR A 191 0.73 35.88 -13.98
N PHE A 192 -0.48 36.02 -13.40
CA PHE A 192 -1.46 37.03 -13.81
C PHE A 192 -1.66 38.16 -12.80
N GLY A 193 -1.08 38.06 -11.60
CA GLY A 193 -1.27 39.06 -10.54
C GLY A 193 -2.67 39.07 -9.94
N ARG A 194 -3.49 38.06 -10.26
CA ARG A 194 -4.84 37.89 -9.73
C ARG A 194 -5.07 36.44 -9.35
N ALA A 195 -5.56 36.23 -8.14
CA ALA A 195 -6.20 35.00 -7.74
C ALA A 195 -7.67 35.05 -8.15
N GLU A 196 -7.96 34.96 -9.46
CA GLU A 196 -9.34 34.64 -9.87
C GLU A 196 -9.73 33.27 -9.30
N GLU A 197 -11.04 33.02 -9.13
CA GLU A 197 -11.55 31.75 -8.60
C GLU A 197 -10.90 30.60 -9.39
N ALA A 198 -10.04 29.84 -8.70
CA ALA A 198 -9.46 28.65 -9.27
C ALA A 198 -10.63 27.74 -9.66
N PHE A 199 -10.63 27.27 -10.91
CA PHE A 199 -11.57 26.24 -11.33
C PHE A 199 -11.46 25.08 -10.35
N THR A 200 -12.60 24.53 -9.91
CA THR A 200 -12.65 23.32 -9.09
C THR A 200 -11.67 22.30 -9.68
N PRO A 201 -10.78 21.70 -8.86
CA PRO A 201 -9.84 20.74 -9.39
C PRO A 201 -10.66 19.67 -10.07
N GLU A 202 -10.26 19.26 -11.27
CA GLU A 202 -10.87 18.06 -11.83
C GLU A 202 -10.64 16.93 -10.82
N GLU A 203 -11.71 16.25 -10.41
CA GLU A 203 -11.65 15.06 -9.56
C GLU A 203 -10.61 14.05 -10.09
N LYS A 204 -10.39 14.06 -11.41
CA LYS A 204 -9.35 13.34 -12.14
C LYS A 204 -7.91 13.68 -11.70
N LYS A 205 -7.56 14.93 -11.35
CA LYS A 205 -6.19 15.31 -10.93
C LYS A 205 -5.83 14.69 -9.58
N VAL A 206 -6.73 14.73 -8.61
CA VAL A 206 -6.52 14.14 -7.27
C VAL A 206 -6.42 12.62 -7.36
N GLN A 207 -7.30 11.99 -8.13
CA GLN A 207 -7.23 10.55 -8.38
C GLN A 207 -5.90 10.13 -9.04
N LYS A 208 -5.35 10.96 -9.94
CA LYS A 208 -4.04 10.70 -10.58
C LYS A 208 -2.87 10.77 -9.60
N ILE A 209 -2.88 11.71 -8.65
CA ILE A 209 -1.85 11.79 -7.59
C ILE A 209 -1.89 10.50 -6.76
N ILE A 210 -3.08 10.10 -6.34
CA ILE A 210 -3.29 8.86 -5.58
C ILE A 210 -2.84 7.64 -6.39
N GLN A 211 -3.22 7.54 -7.66
CA GLN A 211 -2.81 6.46 -8.56
C GLN A 211 -1.30 6.41 -8.76
N ALA A 212 -0.63 7.56 -8.94
CA ALA A 212 0.82 7.62 -9.10
C ALA A 212 1.55 7.11 -7.86
N ILE A 213 1.06 7.47 -6.67
CA ILE A 213 1.64 7.02 -5.39
C ILE A 213 1.44 5.52 -5.20
N LEU A 214 0.20 5.03 -5.38
CA LEU A 214 -0.11 3.62 -5.25
C LEU A 214 0.63 2.78 -6.31
N GLY A 215 0.67 3.24 -7.56
CA GLY A 215 1.41 2.59 -8.66
C GLY A 215 2.91 2.54 -8.40
N GLY A 216 3.49 3.62 -7.88
CA GLY A 216 4.90 3.67 -7.47
C GLY A 216 5.23 2.81 -6.25
N LEU A 217 4.24 2.42 -5.44
CA LEU A 217 4.38 1.47 -4.32
C LEU A 217 4.28 0.02 -4.76
N THR A 218 3.45 -0.27 -5.76
CA THR A 218 3.22 -1.64 -6.21
C THR A 218 4.33 -2.18 -7.10
N LEU A 219 5.12 -1.33 -7.78
CA LEU A 219 6.17 -1.71 -8.77
C LEU A 219 5.71 -2.74 -9.84
N ASP A 220 4.41 -3.02 -9.89
CA ASP A 220 3.78 -4.05 -10.71
C ASP A 220 2.90 -3.37 -11.77
N PRO A 221 3.36 -3.31 -13.03
CA PRO A 221 2.62 -2.71 -14.14
C PRO A 221 1.24 -3.34 -14.36
N SER A 222 1.03 -4.60 -13.93
CA SER A 222 -0.25 -5.29 -14.07
C SER A 222 -1.32 -4.78 -13.10
N GLN A 223 -0.92 -4.13 -12.00
CA GLN A 223 -1.84 -3.47 -11.07
C GLN A 223 -2.08 -2.01 -11.40
N VAL A 224 -1.16 -1.39 -12.13
CA VAL A 224 -1.35 -0.04 -12.70
C VAL A 224 -2.55 -0.03 -13.65
N THR A 225 -2.76 -1.08 -14.44
CA THR A 225 -3.93 -1.19 -15.34
C THR A 225 -5.26 -1.42 -14.63
N GLY A 226 -5.28 -2.15 -13.50
CA GLY A 226 -6.46 -2.26 -12.64
C GLY A 226 -6.80 -0.96 -11.90
N ALA A 227 -5.77 -0.21 -11.48
CA ALA A 227 -5.89 1.09 -10.84
C ALA A 227 -6.28 2.22 -11.83
N LEU A 228 -6.07 2.03 -13.13
CA LEU A 228 -6.51 2.99 -14.16
C LEU A 228 -8.02 2.92 -14.45
N MET A 229 -8.68 1.79 -14.14
CA MET A 229 -10.14 1.61 -14.30
C MET A 229 -10.95 1.72 -12.99
N GLY A 230 -10.29 1.86 -11.84
CA GLY A 230 -10.95 2.00 -10.54
C GLY A 230 -10.31 3.11 -9.70
N LYS A 231 -11.14 3.86 -8.96
CA LYS A 231 -10.67 4.77 -7.91
C LYS A 231 -9.59 4.06 -7.10
N GLY A 232 -8.38 4.63 -7.00
CA GLY A 232 -7.22 3.99 -6.37
C GLY A 232 -7.62 3.14 -5.17
N ASP A 233 -7.52 1.83 -5.32
CA ASP A 233 -8.15 0.88 -4.39
C ASP A 233 -7.27 0.69 -3.16
N TRP A 234 -7.33 1.70 -2.29
CA TRP A 234 -6.68 1.74 -0.99
C TRP A 234 -6.99 0.50 -0.16
N LEU A 235 -8.21 -0.01 -0.25
CA LEU A 235 -8.66 -1.17 0.50
C LEU A 235 -7.93 -2.43 0.04
N SER A 236 -7.87 -2.67 -1.27
CA SER A 236 -7.12 -3.82 -1.81
C SER A 236 -5.62 -3.69 -1.61
N PHE A 237 -5.05 -2.49 -1.72
CA PHE A 237 -3.62 -2.26 -1.46
C PHE A 237 -3.26 -2.52 0.00
N LEU A 238 -3.88 -1.79 0.94
CA LEU A 238 -3.59 -1.91 2.37
C LEU A 238 -4.03 -3.27 2.91
N GLY A 239 -5.18 -3.78 2.47
CA GLY A 239 -5.64 -5.12 2.82
C GLY A 239 -4.55 -6.16 2.56
N ARG A 240 -4.04 -6.25 1.33
CA ARG A 240 -3.00 -7.23 0.97
C ARG A 240 -1.70 -7.06 1.80
N ARG A 241 -1.26 -5.83 2.04
CA ARG A 241 -0.07 -5.58 2.88
C ARG A 241 -0.25 -6.02 4.32
N LEU A 242 -1.40 -5.70 4.90
CA LEU A 242 -1.73 -6.08 6.28
C LEU A 242 -1.90 -7.60 6.43
N GLN A 243 -2.43 -8.25 5.40
CA GLN A 243 -2.51 -9.70 5.31
C GLN A 243 -1.11 -10.37 5.34
N GLU A 244 -0.15 -9.86 4.56
CA GLU A 244 1.24 -10.34 4.53
C GLU A 244 1.93 -10.23 5.91
N ILE A 245 1.73 -9.11 6.62
CA ILE A 245 2.29 -8.86 7.96
C ILE A 245 1.89 -9.95 8.96
N VAL A 246 0.60 -10.29 9.01
CA VAL A 246 0.08 -11.18 10.05
C VAL A 246 0.59 -12.61 9.89
N LEU A 247 0.64 -13.11 8.65
CA LEU A 247 1.12 -14.46 8.38
C LEU A 247 2.59 -14.62 8.80
N VAL A 248 3.43 -13.64 8.47
CA VAL A 248 4.87 -13.67 8.80
C VAL A 248 5.09 -13.66 10.31
N ILE A 249 4.39 -12.78 11.04
CA ILE A 249 4.58 -12.63 12.48
C ILE A 249 4.06 -13.86 13.25
N LEU A 250 2.90 -14.42 12.92
CA LEU A 250 2.28 -15.43 13.79
C LEU A 250 2.73 -16.86 13.51
N VAL A 251 2.86 -17.27 12.24
CA VAL A 251 3.17 -18.67 11.89
C VAL A 251 4.53 -19.10 12.45
N ILE A 252 5.52 -18.20 12.42
CA ILE A 252 6.88 -18.47 12.90
C ILE A 252 6.92 -18.58 14.43
N ASN A 253 6.12 -17.78 15.14
CA ASN A 253 6.25 -17.60 16.59
C ASN A 253 5.41 -18.58 17.43
N VAL A 254 4.27 -19.10 16.92
CA VAL A 254 3.41 -20.04 17.67
C VAL A 254 4.14 -21.34 18.04
N PHE A 255 5.13 -21.75 17.25
CA PHE A 255 5.93 -22.96 17.49
C PHE A 255 7.34 -22.69 18.02
N ALA A 256 7.62 -21.47 18.48
CA ALA A 256 8.91 -21.15 19.09
C ALA A 256 9.17 -21.99 20.35
N ILE A 257 10.43 -22.30 20.65
CA ILE A 257 10.84 -23.25 21.69
C ILE A 257 10.34 -22.86 23.10
N ASN A 258 10.11 -21.56 23.34
CA ASN A 258 9.68 -21.03 24.64
C ASN A 258 8.14 -20.91 24.79
N ASN A 259 7.36 -21.35 23.80
CA ASN A 259 5.91 -21.17 23.76
C ASN A 259 5.15 -22.32 24.47
N PRO A 260 3.95 -22.10 25.09
CA PRO A 260 3.16 -23.15 25.73
C PRO A 260 2.87 -24.40 24.88
N VAL A 261 2.78 -24.29 23.55
CA VAL A 261 2.66 -25.43 22.64
C VAL A 261 3.96 -26.26 22.65
N ALA A 262 5.13 -25.61 22.63
CA ALA A 262 6.42 -26.28 22.75
C ALA A 262 6.62 -26.93 24.14
N MET A 263 6.13 -26.28 25.20
CA MET A 263 6.14 -26.79 26.57
C MET A 263 5.18 -27.96 26.76
N LEU A 264 4.00 -27.94 26.13
CA LEU A 264 3.10 -29.09 26.08
C LEU A 264 3.85 -30.32 25.55
N PHE A 265 4.66 -30.17 24.50
CA PHE A 265 5.44 -31.29 23.96
C PHE A 265 6.50 -31.82 24.92
N ILE A 266 7.14 -30.93 25.70
CA ILE A 266 8.09 -31.35 26.74
C ILE A 266 7.35 -32.13 27.83
N ALA A 267 6.22 -31.63 28.32
CA ALA A 267 5.41 -32.30 29.34
C ALA A 267 4.85 -33.66 28.86
N LEU A 268 4.32 -33.69 27.63
CA LEU A 268 3.85 -34.91 26.98
C LEU A 268 4.96 -35.96 26.80
N SER A 269 6.21 -35.52 26.61
CA SER A 269 7.37 -36.43 26.56
C SER A 269 7.86 -36.88 27.94
N ALA A 270 7.66 -36.10 29.01
CA ALA A 270 8.28 -36.35 30.31
C ALA A 270 7.51 -37.36 31.19
N GLU A 271 6.19 -37.44 31.08
CA GLU A 271 5.36 -38.10 32.12
C GLU A 271 5.03 -39.58 31.87
N GLY A 272 5.51 -40.23 30.80
CA GLY A 272 5.15 -41.64 30.52
C GLY A 272 3.63 -41.89 30.37
N PHE A 273 2.85 -40.81 30.27
CA PHE A 273 1.38 -40.73 30.29
C PHE A 273 0.73 -41.59 29.20
N PHE A 274 1.48 -41.89 28.15
CA PHE A 274 0.99 -42.53 26.93
C PHE A 274 1.25 -44.04 26.84
N ILE A 275 1.99 -44.64 27.78
CA ILE A 275 2.35 -46.07 27.72
C ILE A 275 1.11 -46.96 27.84
N LYS A 276 0.01 -46.46 28.42
CA LYS A 276 -1.25 -47.21 28.65
C LYS A 276 -2.40 -46.91 27.70
N LEU A 277 -2.29 -45.93 26.80
CA LEU A 277 -3.41 -45.50 25.95
C LEU A 277 -3.42 -46.22 24.59
N GLN A 278 -4.60 -46.64 24.13
CA GLN A 278 -4.82 -47.12 22.76
C GLN A 278 -4.65 -45.96 21.76
N ARG A 279 -4.31 -46.26 20.50
CA ARG A 279 -4.02 -45.26 19.44
C ARG A 279 -5.09 -44.16 19.34
N ASP A 280 -6.36 -44.55 19.27
CA ASP A 280 -7.47 -43.61 19.10
C ASP A 280 -7.74 -42.79 20.38
N ALA A 281 -7.36 -43.30 21.55
CA ALA A 281 -7.45 -42.57 22.81
C ALA A 281 -6.28 -41.57 22.94
N LEU A 282 -5.09 -41.97 22.49
CA LEU A 282 -3.90 -41.12 22.41
C LEU A 282 -4.13 -39.91 21.48
N GLU A 283 -4.64 -40.16 20.28
CA GLU A 283 -4.94 -39.11 19.31
C GLU A 283 -5.97 -38.11 19.84
N ARG A 284 -7.07 -38.60 20.44
CA ARG A 284 -8.09 -37.73 21.05
C ARG A 284 -7.53 -36.89 22.19
N GLU A 285 -6.67 -37.46 23.03
CA GLU A 285 -6.06 -36.74 24.15
C GLU A 285 -5.04 -35.69 23.67
N ILE A 286 -4.23 -36.02 22.66
CA ILE A 286 -3.31 -35.06 22.01
C ILE A 286 -4.12 -33.91 21.40
N LEU A 287 -5.14 -34.21 20.61
CA LEU A 287 -6.00 -33.19 20.01
C LEU A 287 -6.70 -32.35 21.07
N LYS A 288 -7.18 -32.95 22.16
CA LYS A 288 -7.79 -32.19 23.25
C LYS A 288 -6.81 -31.18 23.86
N LYS A 289 -5.60 -31.63 24.21
CA LYS A 289 -4.57 -30.76 24.81
C LYS A 289 -4.06 -29.70 23.84
N LEU A 290 -3.92 -30.04 22.55
CA LEU A 290 -3.60 -29.06 21.50
C LEU A 290 -4.71 -28.01 21.35
N GLY A 291 -5.98 -28.40 21.49
CA GLY A 291 -7.11 -27.46 21.41
C GLY A 291 -7.21 -26.48 22.58
N GLU A 292 -6.62 -26.84 23.72
CA GLU A 292 -6.47 -25.91 24.84
C GLU A 292 -5.25 -25.01 24.62
N LYS A 293 -4.13 -25.60 24.20
CA LYS A 293 -2.83 -24.91 24.16
C LYS A 293 -2.58 -24.07 22.91
N ILE A 294 -3.03 -24.46 21.72
CA ILE A 294 -2.83 -23.68 20.49
C ILE A 294 -3.50 -22.31 20.59
N PRO A 295 -4.79 -22.18 20.96
CA PRO A 295 -5.42 -20.88 21.13
C PRO A 295 -4.76 -20.02 22.21
N GLU A 296 -4.39 -20.61 23.35
CA GLU A 296 -3.67 -19.94 24.43
C GLU A 296 -2.32 -19.39 23.96
N SER A 297 -1.53 -20.24 23.28
CA SER A 297 -0.26 -19.89 22.67
C SER A 297 -0.35 -18.84 21.58
N MET A 298 -1.37 -18.90 20.73
CA MET A 298 -1.62 -17.89 19.72
C MET A 298 -1.91 -16.54 20.39
N ARG A 299 -2.77 -16.53 21.41
CA ARG A 299 -3.10 -15.32 22.16
C ARG A 299 -1.87 -14.72 22.83
N GLU A 300 -1.08 -15.54 23.51
CA GLU A 300 0.18 -15.10 24.14
C GLU A 300 1.15 -14.52 23.13
N VAL A 301 1.34 -15.17 21.97
CA VAL A 301 2.19 -14.66 20.90
C VAL A 301 1.68 -13.34 20.36
N VAL A 302 0.37 -13.19 20.15
CA VAL A 302 -0.22 -11.93 19.68
C VAL A 302 0.06 -10.81 20.68
N PHE A 303 -0.05 -11.07 21.99
CA PHE A 303 0.28 -10.08 23.02
C PHE A 303 1.78 -9.77 23.12
N GLU A 304 2.64 -10.79 23.11
CA GLU A 304 4.10 -10.64 23.16
C GLU A 304 4.61 -9.88 21.94
N LYS A 305 4.05 -10.17 20.77
CA LYS A 305 4.40 -9.59 19.48
C LYS A 305 3.57 -8.36 19.12
N ARG A 306 2.79 -7.81 20.06
CA ARG A 306 1.97 -6.61 19.85
C ARG A 306 2.79 -5.45 19.26
N ASN A 307 3.97 -5.20 19.81
CA ASN A 307 4.81 -4.10 19.34
C ASN A 307 5.36 -4.36 17.93
N GLU A 308 5.78 -5.59 17.63
CA GLU A 308 6.24 -5.98 16.28
C GLU A 308 5.09 -5.88 15.26
N PHE A 309 3.88 -6.27 15.68
CA PHE A 309 2.66 -6.13 14.88
C PHE A 309 2.33 -4.67 14.58
N TYR A 310 2.31 -3.81 15.60
CA TYR A 310 2.09 -2.39 15.41
C TYR A 310 3.17 -1.75 14.56
N GLN A 311 4.44 -2.04 14.83
CA GLN A 311 5.55 -1.48 14.08
C GLN A 311 5.46 -1.85 12.59
N ALA A 312 5.14 -3.10 12.27
CA ALA A 312 4.98 -3.52 10.88
C ALA A 312 3.84 -2.77 10.16
N ILE A 313 2.70 -2.56 10.83
CA ILE A 313 1.61 -1.73 10.29
C ILE A 313 2.04 -0.27 10.17
N GLU A 314 2.77 0.24 11.16
CA GLU A 314 3.25 1.62 11.17
C GLU A 314 4.20 1.90 10.00
N GLU A 315 5.13 0.99 9.73
CA GLU A 315 6.09 1.09 8.62
C GLU A 315 5.38 1.19 7.26
N GLU A 316 4.31 0.41 7.02
CA GLU A 316 3.55 0.49 5.76
C GLU A 316 2.86 1.85 5.58
N PHE A 317 2.24 2.38 6.65
CA PHE A 317 1.61 3.70 6.61
C PHE A 317 2.63 4.84 6.58
N GLU A 318 3.82 4.66 7.15
CA GLU A 318 4.93 5.61 7.08
C GLU A 318 5.46 5.72 5.64
N VAL A 319 5.68 4.60 4.98
CA VAL A 319 6.09 4.56 3.56
C VAL A 319 5.06 5.25 2.68
N LEU A 320 3.77 4.99 2.95
CA LEU A 320 2.68 5.64 2.26
C LEU A 320 2.67 7.16 2.47
N ALA A 321 2.68 7.60 3.73
CA ALA A 321 2.67 9.01 4.10
C ALA A 321 3.86 9.73 3.48
N SER A 322 5.07 9.18 3.63
CA SER A 322 6.30 9.73 3.09
C SER A 322 6.24 9.92 1.58
N LYS A 323 5.77 8.92 0.82
CA LYS A 323 5.66 9.08 -0.65
C LYS A 323 4.65 10.14 -1.04
N LEU A 324 3.50 10.20 -0.37
CA LEU A 324 2.51 11.25 -0.62
C LEU A 324 3.09 12.63 -0.28
N THR A 325 3.64 12.81 0.91
CA THR A 325 4.17 14.11 1.35
C THR A 325 5.38 14.55 0.55
N ASN A 326 6.23 13.63 0.10
CA ASN A 326 7.36 13.94 -0.78
C ASN A 326 6.86 14.42 -2.14
N ASN A 327 5.84 13.77 -2.72
CA ASN A 327 5.25 14.26 -3.96
C ASN A 327 4.60 15.65 -3.81
N LEU A 328 3.95 15.91 -2.68
CA LEU A 328 3.42 17.25 -2.38
C LEU A 328 4.55 18.28 -2.18
N GLN A 329 5.65 17.88 -1.53
CA GLN A 329 6.84 18.71 -1.38
C GLN A 329 7.45 19.08 -2.73
N GLU A 330 7.63 18.10 -3.63
CA GLU A 330 8.14 18.33 -4.98
C GLU A 330 7.29 19.35 -5.75
N GLN A 331 5.97 19.40 -5.51
CA GLN A 331 5.11 20.42 -6.10
C GLN A 331 5.35 21.82 -5.49
N ILE A 332 5.54 21.91 -4.17
CA ILE A 332 5.87 23.17 -3.49
C ILE A 332 7.22 23.69 -3.95
N ASP A 333 8.24 22.82 -3.94
CA ASP A 333 9.61 23.13 -4.35
C ASP A 333 9.65 23.52 -5.83
N GLY A 334 8.94 22.77 -6.69
CA GLY A 334 8.84 23.09 -8.11
C GLY A 334 8.24 24.46 -8.39
N ILE A 335 7.25 24.92 -7.61
CA ILE A 335 6.72 26.29 -7.72
C ILE A 335 7.79 27.30 -7.32
N ASN A 336 8.47 27.09 -6.20
CA ASN A 336 9.53 27.98 -5.72
C ASN A 336 10.66 28.13 -6.73
N GLU A 337 11.17 27.00 -7.23
CA GLU A 337 12.25 26.95 -8.22
C GLU A 337 11.85 27.65 -9.52
N GLN A 338 10.63 27.43 -10.01
CA GLN A 338 10.12 28.11 -11.20
C GLN A 338 10.06 29.62 -11.02
N GLN A 339 9.53 30.10 -9.89
CA GLN A 339 9.45 31.53 -9.60
C GLN A 339 10.85 32.16 -9.52
N GLU A 340 11.78 31.51 -8.83
CA GLU A 340 13.19 31.94 -8.69
C GLU A 340 13.87 32.01 -10.06
N GLN A 341 13.72 30.96 -10.88
CA GLN A 341 14.31 30.89 -12.21
C GLN A 341 13.79 32.00 -13.12
N ILE A 342 12.48 32.26 -13.13
CA ILE A 342 11.87 33.33 -13.92
C ILE A 342 12.43 34.70 -13.50
N ILE A 343 12.49 34.98 -12.18
CA ILE A 343 13.04 36.24 -11.66
C ILE A 343 14.51 36.40 -12.05
N LYS A 344 15.31 35.34 -11.91
CA LYS A 344 16.73 35.37 -12.29
C LYS A 344 16.93 35.65 -13.78
N LEU A 345 16.19 34.97 -14.66
CA LEU A 345 16.22 35.23 -16.11
C LEU A 345 15.81 36.66 -16.44
N LYS A 346 14.83 37.22 -15.71
CA LYS A 346 14.43 38.63 -15.85
C LYS A 346 15.54 39.61 -15.42
N GLN A 347 16.30 39.29 -14.38
CA GLN A 347 17.43 40.09 -13.91
C GLN A 347 18.62 40.05 -14.89
N GLU A 348 18.83 38.93 -15.58
CA GLU A 348 19.87 38.77 -16.61
C GLU A 348 19.56 39.53 -17.93
N GLY A 349 18.28 39.88 -18.15
CA GLY A 349 17.83 40.78 -19.21
C GLY A 349 17.21 40.10 -20.43
N THR A 350 16.83 40.91 -21.42
CA THR A 350 15.97 40.50 -22.54
C THR A 350 16.52 39.35 -23.40
N ASN A 351 17.84 39.22 -23.51
CA ASN A 351 18.44 38.14 -24.29
C ASN A 351 18.19 36.78 -23.66
N SER A 352 18.36 36.65 -22.33
CA SER A 352 18.09 35.41 -21.59
C SER A 352 16.61 35.01 -21.70
N ILE A 353 15.69 35.98 -21.64
CA ILE A 353 14.25 35.75 -21.80
C ILE A 353 13.92 35.16 -23.19
N ASN A 354 14.48 35.72 -24.27
CA ASN A 354 14.20 35.26 -25.63
C ASN A 354 14.78 33.87 -25.91
N ILE A 355 15.95 33.57 -25.35
CA ILE A 355 16.55 32.22 -25.42
C ILE A 355 15.64 31.22 -24.72
N GLU A 356 15.15 31.57 -23.52
CA GLU A 356 14.28 30.66 -22.76
C GLU A 356 12.94 30.43 -23.45
N LYS A 357 12.31 31.48 -24.00
CA LYS A 357 11.08 31.31 -24.79
C LYS A 357 11.26 30.38 -25.97
N SER A 358 12.39 30.52 -26.69
CA SER A 358 12.73 29.61 -27.79
C SER A 358 12.94 28.17 -27.30
N ARG A 359 13.58 27.99 -26.13
CA ARG A 359 13.75 26.67 -25.51
C ARG A 359 12.40 26.04 -25.16
N LEU A 360 11.50 26.80 -24.54
CA LEU A 360 10.16 26.33 -24.18
C LEU A 360 9.34 25.93 -25.42
N ASP A 361 9.45 26.69 -26.51
CA ASP A 361 8.80 26.35 -27.78
C ASP A 361 9.33 25.02 -28.34
N LEU A 362 10.65 24.81 -28.34
CA LEU A 362 11.25 23.54 -28.76
C LEU A 362 10.79 22.35 -27.91
N VAL A 363 10.71 22.53 -26.58
CA VAL A 363 10.20 21.49 -25.67
C VAL A 363 8.74 21.17 -25.98
N GLY A 364 7.90 22.19 -26.21
CA GLY A 364 6.50 22.00 -26.61
C GLY A 364 6.35 21.22 -27.91
N GLU A 365 7.13 21.58 -28.93
CA GLU A 365 7.16 20.86 -30.21
C GLU A 365 7.63 19.41 -30.06
N GLU A 366 8.66 19.16 -29.26
CA GLU A 366 9.19 17.81 -29.00
C GLU A 366 8.19 16.92 -28.26
N LEU A 367 7.48 17.46 -27.26
CA LEU A 367 6.43 16.74 -26.53
C LEU A 367 5.28 16.32 -27.46
N ILE A 368 4.81 17.23 -28.33
CA ILE A 368 3.78 16.93 -29.32
C ILE A 368 4.27 15.85 -30.30
N LYS A 369 5.54 15.92 -30.70
CA LYS A 369 6.15 14.93 -31.60
C LYS A 369 6.18 13.54 -30.95
N LEU A 370 6.68 13.43 -29.73
CA LEU A 370 6.75 12.16 -28.99
C LEU A 370 5.36 11.54 -28.79
N PHE A 371 4.36 12.37 -28.42
CA PHE A 371 2.98 11.91 -28.30
C PHE A 371 2.41 11.41 -29.63
N ASN A 372 2.71 12.09 -30.73
CA ASN A 372 2.28 11.67 -32.06
C ASN A 372 2.95 10.37 -32.51
N GLU A 373 4.23 10.14 -32.18
CA GLU A 373 4.90 8.88 -32.47
C GLU A 373 4.22 7.71 -31.76
N VAL A 374 3.91 7.85 -30.47
CA VAL A 374 3.17 6.83 -29.70
C VAL A 374 1.77 6.62 -30.28
N SER A 375 1.07 7.70 -30.63
CA SER A 375 -0.27 7.65 -31.22
C SER A 375 -0.30 6.95 -32.58
N VAL A 376 0.67 7.19 -33.45
CA VAL A 376 0.76 6.56 -34.77
C VAL A 376 1.08 5.08 -34.64
N VAL A 377 2.00 4.71 -33.75
CA VAL A 377 2.32 3.29 -33.48
C VAL A 377 1.10 2.55 -32.94
N THR A 378 0.28 3.21 -32.13
CA THR A 378 -0.86 2.60 -31.44
C THR A 378 -2.13 2.55 -32.29
N TYR A 379 -2.46 3.62 -33.01
CA TYR A 379 -3.74 3.78 -33.74
C TYR A 379 -3.59 4.02 -35.24
N GLY A 380 -2.38 4.14 -35.76
CA GLY A 380 -2.11 4.45 -37.17
C GLY A 380 -2.50 5.87 -37.58
N LYS A 381 -2.70 6.79 -36.64
CA LYS A 381 -3.13 8.19 -36.91
C LYS A 381 -2.44 9.18 -35.98
N HIS A 382 -2.30 10.42 -36.47
CA HIS A 382 -1.87 11.57 -35.67
C HIS A 382 -3.04 12.11 -34.86
N PHE A 383 -2.76 12.52 -33.62
CA PHE A 383 -3.71 13.25 -32.78
C PHE A 383 -3.12 14.62 -32.46
N THR A 384 -3.95 15.65 -32.63
CA THR A 384 -3.66 16.98 -32.12
C THR A 384 -4.19 17.02 -30.69
N PRO A 385 -3.35 17.20 -29.66
CA PRO A 385 -3.85 17.51 -28.33
C PRO A 385 -4.63 18.83 -28.43
N GLU A 386 -5.90 18.84 -28.01
CA GLU A 386 -6.67 20.08 -27.82
C GLU A 386 -6.24 20.79 -26.54
#